data_AF-A0A5S9MGI6-F1
#
_entry.id   AF-A0A5S9MGI6-F1
#
_cell.length_a   1.000
_cell.length_b   1.000
_cell.length_c   1.000
_cell.angle_alpha   90.00
_cell.angle_beta   90.00
_cell.angle_gamma   90.00
#
_symmetry.space_group_name_H-M   'P 1'
#
loop_
_entity.id
_entity.type
_entity.pdbx_description
1 polymer ?
#
loop_
_entity_poly.entity_id
_entity_poly.type
_entity_poly.pdbx_seq_one_letter_code
_entity_poly.pdbx_strand_id
1 'polypeptide(L)'
;MKELPFQHVHLHVQYGQKNELYEATYRQARGKEEAIIRDHMNGVRYEGEEALREMKMKLNDMSIPSEKINEVYVKELLAAFNLDDDYQRIQIDLKLEDGTKRTFQRKK
;
A
#
# COMPACT_ATOMS: atom_id res chain seq x y z
N MET A 1 1.61 -4.28 -19.10
CA MET A 1 1.33 -4.41 -17.65
C MET A 1 -0.17 -4.60 -17.48
N LYS A 2 -0.60 -5.50 -16.60
CA LYS A 2 -2.02 -5.73 -16.31
C LYS A 2 -2.60 -4.54 -15.56
N GLU A 3 -3.86 -4.23 -15.79
CA GLU A 3 -4.58 -3.25 -14.95
C GLU A 3 -4.74 -3.82 -13.55
N LEU A 4 -4.53 -2.96 -12.55
CA LEU A 4 -4.70 -3.34 -11.16
C LEU A 4 -6.20 -3.34 -10.82
N PRO A 5 -6.70 -4.33 -10.06
CA PRO A 5 -8.11 -4.41 -9.66
C PRO A 5 -8.46 -3.42 -8.53
N PHE A 6 -7.78 -2.27 -8.48
CA PHE A 6 -7.86 -1.28 -7.41
C PHE A 6 -8.14 0.10 -8.01
N GLN A 7 -9.08 0.84 -7.43
CA GLN A 7 -9.17 2.30 -7.61
C GLN A 7 -8.23 3.06 -6.67
N HIS A 8 -7.99 2.49 -5.48
CA HIS A 8 -7.14 3.12 -4.48
C HIS A 8 -6.49 2.06 -3.60
N VAL A 9 -5.20 2.24 -3.35
CA VAL A 9 -4.46 1.54 -2.30
C VAL A 9 -3.70 2.59 -1.52
N HIS A 10 -3.82 2.56 -0.20
CA HIS A 10 -3.02 3.35 0.71
C HIS A 10 -2.45 2.45 1.80
N LEU A 11 -1.14 2.49 1.96
CA LEU A 11 -0.39 1.80 2.99
C LEU A 11 0.39 2.83 3.79
N HIS A 12 0.22 2.81 5.11
CA HIS A 12 0.91 3.70 6.02
C HIS A 12 1.42 2.89 7.22
N VAL A 13 2.73 2.76 7.36
CA VAL A 13 3.40 1.93 8.37
C VAL A 13 4.35 2.78 9.20
N GLN A 14 4.11 2.85 10.50
CA GLN A 14 4.92 3.62 11.45
C GLN A 14 5.61 2.66 12.42
N TYR A 15 6.94 2.74 12.50
CA TYR A 15 7.78 1.88 13.36
C TYR A 15 8.09 2.52 14.72
N GLY A 16 8.04 3.84 14.82
CA GLY A 16 8.32 4.53 16.07
C GLY A 16 7.94 5.99 16.05
N GLN A 17 8.92 6.88 16.12
CA GLN A 17 8.71 8.32 16.08
C GLN A 17 8.10 8.76 14.74
N LYS A 18 7.67 10.02 14.66
CA LYS A 18 6.94 10.56 13.49
C LYS A 18 7.68 10.37 12.15
N ASN A 19 9.01 10.27 12.16
CA ASN A 19 9.84 10.16 10.97
C ASN A 19 10.17 8.70 10.61
N GLU A 20 9.85 7.73 11.47
CA GLU A 20 10.04 6.30 11.21
C GLU A 20 8.80 5.74 10.52
N LEU A 21 8.60 6.22 9.29
CA LEU A 21 7.35 6.09 8.55
C LEU A 21 7.59 5.65 7.11
N TYR A 22 6.78 4.71 6.65
CA TYR A 22 6.63 4.35 5.26
C TYR A 22 5.21 4.62 4.77
N GLU A 23 5.08 5.29 3.62
CA GLU A 23 3.81 5.58 2.97
C GLU A 23 3.85 5.15 1.50
N ALA A 24 2.86 4.40 1.06
CA ALA A 24 2.67 4.08 -0.35
C ALA A 24 1.21 4.31 -0.73
N THR A 25 1.00 5.05 -1.82
CA THR A 25 -0.34 5.36 -2.33
C THR A 25 -0.40 5.09 -3.80
N TYR A 26 -1.43 4.37 -4.22
CA TYR A 26 -1.84 4.21 -5.61
C TYR A 26 -3.28 4.70 -5.77
N ARG A 27 -3.55 5.38 -6.88
CA ARG A 27 -4.89 5.86 -7.25
C ARG A 27 -5.11 5.72 -8.74
N GLN A 28 -6.30 5.26 -9.10
CA GLN A 28 -6.82 5.26 -10.46
C GLN A 28 -8.12 6.07 -10.48
N ALA A 29 -8.14 7.14 -11.28
CA ALA A 29 -9.30 7.99 -11.44
C ALA A 29 -9.39 8.52 -12.87
N ARG A 30 -10.57 8.40 -13.50
CA ARG A 30 -10.86 8.93 -14.84
C ARG A 30 -9.84 8.51 -15.91
N GLY A 31 -9.41 7.24 -15.86
CA GLY A 31 -8.43 6.69 -16.82
C GLY A 31 -6.98 7.14 -16.60
N LYS A 32 -6.68 7.81 -15.48
CA LYS A 32 -5.31 8.15 -15.07
C LYS A 32 -4.94 7.38 -13.81
N GLU A 33 -3.72 6.88 -13.80
CA GLU A 33 -3.10 6.20 -12.67
C GLU A 33 -1.98 7.06 -12.10
N GLU A 34 -1.92 7.16 -10.78
CA GLU A 34 -0.90 7.89 -10.05
C GLU A 34 -0.43 7.05 -8.88
N ALA A 35 0.86 7.18 -8.55
CA ALA A 35 1.41 6.61 -7.34
C ALA A 35 2.45 7.50 -6.70
N ILE A 36 2.61 7.31 -5.39
CA ILE A 36 3.62 7.96 -4.56
C ILE A 36 4.12 6.93 -3.56
N ILE A 37 5.43 6.84 -3.39
CA ILE A 37 6.08 6.05 -2.33
C ILE A 37 7.02 6.97 -1.56
N ARG A 38 6.93 6.95 -0.23
CA ARG A 38 7.77 7.72 0.68
C ARG A 38 8.27 6.81 1.78
N ASP A 39 9.58 6.66 1.86
CA ASP A 39 10.25 6.00 2.97
C ASP A 39 11.07 7.06 3.69
N HIS A 40 10.53 7.54 4.80
CA HIS A 40 11.15 8.60 5.58
C HIS A 40 12.37 8.11 6.36
N MET A 41 12.49 6.80 6.62
CA MET A 41 13.63 6.20 7.33
C MET A 41 14.88 6.21 6.46
N ASN A 42 14.71 5.96 5.16
CA ASN A 42 15.80 5.92 4.19
C ASN A 42 15.92 7.19 3.33
N GLY A 43 15.06 8.19 3.57
CA GLY A 43 15.03 9.43 2.79
C GLY A 43 14.63 9.23 1.31
N VAL A 44 13.92 8.15 1.00
CA VAL A 44 13.52 7.80 -0.36
C VAL A 44 12.14 8.36 -0.67
N ARG A 45 12.00 8.94 -1.86
CA ARG A 45 10.72 9.45 -2.38
C ARG A 45 10.63 9.18 -3.87
N TYR A 46 9.66 8.35 -4.24
CA TYR A 46 9.29 8.10 -5.63
C TYR A 46 7.93 8.71 -5.94
N GLU A 47 7.81 9.32 -7.12
CA GLU A 47 6.57 9.93 -7.59
C GLU A 47 6.38 9.67 -9.09
N GLY A 48 5.15 9.83 -9.57
CA GLY A 48 4.84 9.69 -10.99
C GLY A 48 5.09 8.27 -11.49
N GLU A 49 5.78 8.15 -12.64
CA GLU A 49 5.94 6.86 -13.30
C GLU A 49 6.79 5.85 -12.52
N GLU A 50 7.80 6.31 -11.78
CA GLU A 50 8.68 5.43 -10.99
C GLU A 50 7.89 4.76 -9.86
N ALA A 51 7.18 5.56 -9.06
CA ALA A 51 6.29 5.04 -8.04
C ALA A 51 5.18 4.15 -8.63
N LEU A 52 4.68 4.49 -9.83
CA LEU A 52 3.61 3.71 -10.46
C LEU A 52 4.12 2.33 -10.89
N ARG A 53 5.31 2.26 -11.47
CA ARG A 53 5.94 0.99 -11.84
C ARG A 53 6.16 0.11 -10.60
N GLU A 54 6.75 0.68 -9.54
CA GLU A 54 6.98 -0.02 -8.27
C GLU A 54 5.68 -0.53 -7.64
N MET A 55 4.66 0.34 -7.52
CA MET A 55 3.36 -0.05 -6.99
C MET A 55 2.72 -1.17 -7.81
N LYS A 56 2.76 -1.09 -9.15
CA LYS A 56 2.22 -2.14 -10.01
C LYS A 56 2.97 -3.45 -9.85
N MET A 57 4.29 -3.43 -9.77
CA MET A 57 5.08 -4.63 -9.53
C MET A 57 4.71 -5.28 -8.19
N LYS A 58 4.66 -4.50 -7.10
CA LYS A 58 4.34 -5.00 -5.76
C LYS A 58 2.91 -5.50 -5.62
N LEU A 59 1.95 -4.86 -6.29
CA LEU A 59 0.52 -5.20 -6.19
C LEU A 59 0.06 -6.28 -7.18
N ASN A 60 0.76 -6.49 -8.29
CA ASN A 60 0.34 -7.44 -9.33
C ASN A 60 0.25 -8.88 -8.81
N ASP A 61 1.09 -9.23 -7.85
CA ASP A 61 1.17 -10.59 -7.29
C ASP A 61 0.36 -10.74 -5.98
N MET A 62 -0.31 -9.67 -5.53
CA MET A 62 -1.09 -9.67 -4.30
C MET A 62 -2.50 -10.22 -4.51
N SER A 63 -2.90 -11.16 -3.65
CA SER A 63 -4.26 -11.69 -3.64
C SER A 63 -5.25 -10.67 -3.08
N ILE A 64 -6.32 -10.33 -3.79
CA ILE A 64 -7.38 -9.47 -3.22
C ILE A 64 -8.08 -10.26 -2.10
N PRO A 65 -8.25 -9.71 -0.88
CA PRO A 65 -9.02 -10.40 0.16
C PRO A 65 -10.46 -10.68 -0.33
N SER A 66 -11.15 -11.69 0.17
CA SER A 66 -12.54 -11.95 -0.23
C SER A 66 -13.56 -11.05 0.48
N GLU A 67 -13.31 -10.73 1.74
CA GLU A 67 -14.26 -9.97 2.58
C GLU A 67 -13.58 -8.81 3.30
N LYS A 68 -12.57 -9.11 4.12
CA LYS A 68 -11.85 -8.15 4.95
C LYS A 68 -10.35 -8.36 4.84
N ILE A 69 -9.59 -7.28 5.07
CA ILE A 69 -8.16 -7.37 5.29
C ILE A 69 -7.92 -8.12 6.61
N ASN A 70 -7.11 -9.17 6.57
CA ASN A 70 -6.75 -9.98 7.72
C ASN A 70 -5.23 -9.95 7.94
N GLU A 71 -4.79 -10.55 9.05
CA GLU A 71 -3.37 -10.60 9.42
C GLU A 71 -2.47 -11.29 8.39
N VAL A 72 -2.98 -12.29 7.67
CA VAL A 72 -2.23 -12.99 6.62
C VAL A 72 -1.96 -12.02 5.46
N TYR A 73 -3.00 -11.34 4.98
CA TYR A 73 -2.87 -10.34 3.92
C TYR A 73 -1.96 -9.18 4.33
N VAL A 74 -2.04 -8.72 5.59
CA VAL A 74 -1.16 -7.68 6.13
C VAL A 74 0.30 -8.11 6.04
N LYS A 75 0.63 -9.35 6.41
CA LYS A 75 2.00 -9.89 6.32
C LYS A 75 2.48 -10.03 4.89
N GLU A 76 1.64 -10.52 3.99
CA GLU A 76 1.96 -10.60 2.56
C GLU A 76 2.23 -9.21 1.98
N LEU A 77 1.41 -8.22 2.35
CA LEU A 77 1.57 -6.84 1.88
C LEU A 77 2.87 -6.23 2.39
N LEU A 78 3.20 -6.40 3.68
CA LEU A 78 4.48 -5.94 4.24
C LEU A 78 5.66 -6.59 3.52
N ALA A 79 5.61 -7.91 3.29
CA ALA A 79 6.66 -8.62 2.57
C ALA A 79 6.84 -8.13 1.13
N ALA A 80 5.76 -7.92 0.36
CA ALA A 80 5.82 -7.39 -1.01
C ALA A 80 6.46 -5.98 -1.05
N PHE A 81 6.27 -5.21 0.01
CA PHE A 81 6.84 -3.89 0.16
C PHE A 81 8.24 -3.88 0.78
N ASN A 82 8.78 -5.05 1.17
CA ASN A 82 10.04 -5.21 1.92
C ASN A 82 10.02 -4.42 3.25
N LEU A 83 8.92 -4.52 3.98
CA LEU A 83 8.69 -3.84 5.25
C LEU A 83 8.65 -4.86 6.38
N ASP A 84 9.30 -4.52 7.50
CA ASP A 84 9.27 -5.35 8.71
C ASP A 84 7.88 -5.36 9.37
N ASP A 85 7.55 -6.45 10.06
CA ASP A 85 6.27 -6.60 10.75
C ASP A 85 6.28 -6.06 12.19
N ASP A 86 7.40 -5.52 12.66
CA ASP A 86 7.62 -4.94 14.00
C ASP A 86 7.12 -3.49 14.14
N TYR A 87 6.22 -3.06 13.26
CA TYR A 87 5.62 -1.73 13.31
C TYR A 87 4.85 -1.44 14.61
N GLN A 88 4.84 -0.17 15.03
CA GLN A 88 3.96 0.34 16.08
C GLN A 88 2.53 0.57 15.58
N ARG A 89 2.37 1.09 14.36
CA ARG A 89 1.06 1.31 13.76
C ARG A 89 1.06 1.00 12.27
N ILE A 90 0.02 0.33 11.81
CA ILE A 90 -0.26 0.16 10.38
C ILE A 90 -1.67 0.63 10.07
N GLN A 91 -1.83 1.21 8.89
CA GLN A 91 -3.11 1.47 8.25
C GLN A 91 -3.05 1.03 6.79
N ILE A 92 -4.08 0.33 6.34
CA ILE A 92 -4.26 -0.11 4.97
C ILE A 92 -5.67 0.26 4.53
N ASP A 93 -5.78 1.02 3.46
CA ASP A 93 -7.06 1.35 2.84
C ASP A 93 -7.06 0.88 1.39
N LEU A 94 -8.04 0.05 1.04
CA LEU A 94 -8.26 -0.47 -0.30
C LEU A 94 -9.62 0.03 -0.81
N LYS A 95 -9.66 0.44 -2.07
CA LYS A 95 -10.88 0.61 -2.85
C LYS A 95 -10.74 -0.18 -4.13
N LEU A 96 -11.64 -1.13 -4.36
CA LEU A 96 -11.70 -1.95 -5.57
C LEU A 96 -12.41 -1.20 -6.71
N GLU A 97 -12.34 -1.74 -7.92
CA GLU A 97 -12.97 -1.16 -9.12
C GLU A 97 -14.50 -1.11 -9.06
N ASP A 98 -15.13 -2.07 -8.38
CA ASP A 98 -16.56 -2.10 -8.10
C ASP A 98 -17.00 -1.06 -7.03
N GLY A 99 -16.04 -0.34 -6.44
CA GLY A 99 -16.26 0.63 -5.37
C GLY A 99 -16.21 0.05 -3.96
N THR A 100 -16.04 -1.26 -3.80
CA THR A 100 -15.90 -1.93 -2.50
C THR A 100 -14.69 -1.35 -1.76
N LYS A 101 -14.93 -0.91 -0.52
CA LYS A 101 -13.88 -0.36 0.34
C LYS A 101 -13.56 -1.34 1.46
N ARG A 102 -12.27 -1.50 1.74
CA ARG A 102 -11.80 -2.28 2.88
C ARG A 102 -10.70 -1.52 3.57
N THR A 103 -10.79 -1.44 4.89
CA THR A 103 -9.81 -0.75 5.71
C THR A 103 -9.33 -1.67 6.81
N PHE A 104 -8.08 -1.50 7.20
CA PHE A 104 -7.49 -2.18 8.33
C PHE A 104 -6.58 -1.20 9.06
N GLN A 105 -6.70 -1.18 10.38
CA GLN A 105 -5.79 -0.42 11.22
C GLN A 105 -5.43 -1.26 12.43
N ARG A 106 -4.14 -1.30 12.76
CA ARG A 106 -3.65 -1.90 14.00
C ARG A 106 -2.59 -1.01 14.63
N LYS A 107 -2.65 -0.89 15.96
CA LYS A 107 -1.61 -0.32 16.80
C LYS A 107 -1.13 -1.41 17.76
N LYS A 108 0.17 -1.65 17.81
CA LYS A 108 0.81 -2.57 18.76
C LYS A 108 1.17 -1.84 20.05
#